data_AF-A0A7C3AGA6-F1
#
_entry.id   AF-A0A7C3AGA6-F1
#
_cell.length_a   1.000
_cell.length_b   1.000
_cell.length_c   1.000
_cell.angle_alpha   90.00
_cell.angle_beta   90.00
_cell.angle_gamma   90.00
#
_symmetry.space_group_name_H-M   'P 1'
#
loop_
_entity.id
_entity.type
_entity.pdbx_description
1 polymer ?
#
loop_
_entity_poly.entity_id
_entity_poly.type
_entity_poly.pdbx_seq_one_letter_code
_entity_poly.pdbx_strand_id
1 'polypeptide(L)'
;MNNSVVLSVGDTYHLRLGKDRIVYAGMPSENVFSIAQMKWEFLYRGYSWNLYFPKGQSTIRIDGINILVDTVTPDEIRLRV
;
A
#
# COMPACT_ATOMS: atom_id res chain seq x y z
N MET A 1 14.36 12.67 5.69
CA MET A 1 13.02 13.27 5.47
C MET A 1 12.01 12.15 5.68
N ASN A 2 11.19 12.21 6.73
CA ASN A 2 10.10 11.26 6.94
C ASN A 2 8.96 11.63 5.99
N ASN A 3 8.91 11.05 4.81
CA ASN A 3 7.82 11.30 3.86
C ASN A 3 6.60 10.52 4.34
N SER A 4 5.77 11.19 5.14
CA SER A 4 4.44 10.69 5.48
C SER A 4 3.53 10.85 4.27
N VAL A 5 2.78 9.81 3.96
CA VAL A 5 1.83 9.75 2.84
C VAL A 5 0.50 9.32 3.41
N VAL A 6 -0.56 10.03 3.02
CA VAL A 6 -1.94 9.64 3.31
C VAL A 6 -2.54 9.13 2.00
N LEU A 7 -3.16 7.96 2.04
CA LEU A 7 -3.90 7.40 0.90
C LEU A 7 -5.32 7.11 1.33
N SER A 8 -6.28 7.71 0.62
CA SER A 8 -7.68 7.30 0.67
C SER A 8 -7.87 6.00 -0.12
N VAL A 9 -8.98 5.30 0.08
CA VAL A 9 -9.31 4.14 -0.76
C VAL A 9 -9.31 4.53 -2.24
N GLY A 10 -8.54 3.81 -3.05
CA GLY A 10 -8.36 4.07 -4.47
C GLY A 10 -7.19 5.01 -4.81
N ASP A 11 -6.64 5.74 -3.84
CA ASP A 11 -5.48 6.60 -4.07
C ASP A 11 -4.24 5.76 -4.37
N THR A 12 -3.44 6.25 -5.32
CA THR A 12 -2.23 5.58 -5.80
C THR A 12 -0.97 6.28 -5.31
N TYR A 13 0.02 5.52 -4.86
CA TYR A 13 1.34 6.02 -4.49
C TYR A 13 2.45 5.27 -5.23
N HIS A 14 3.46 6.00 -5.71
CA HIS A 14 4.65 5.39 -6.29
C HIS A 14 5.73 5.23 -5.23
N LEU A 15 6.09 3.98 -4.91
CA LEU A 15 6.97 3.68 -3.77
C LEU A 15 8.34 4.36 -3.87
N ARG A 16 8.98 4.28 -5.04
CA ARG A 16 10.26 4.88 -5.41
C ARG A 16 10.51 4.67 -6.90
N LEU A 17 11.44 5.41 -7.49
CA LEU A 17 11.90 5.17 -8.86
C LEU A 17 12.39 3.71 -9.02
N GLY A 18 11.93 3.02 -10.07
CA GLY A 18 12.24 1.60 -10.32
C GLY A 18 11.47 0.61 -9.44
N LYS A 19 10.48 1.08 -8.67
CA LYS A 19 9.57 0.26 -7.86
C LYS A 19 8.13 0.36 -8.32
N ASP A 20 7.33 -0.58 -7.86
CA ASP A 20 5.91 -0.67 -8.14
C ASP A 20 5.10 0.47 -7.48
N ARG A 21 3.86 0.63 -7.96
CA ARG A 21 2.85 1.50 -7.33
C ARG A 21 2.00 0.69 -6.36
N ILE A 22 1.48 1.36 -5.35
CA ILE A 22 0.51 0.79 -4.42
C ILE A 22 -0.78 1.59 -4.43
N VAL A 23 -1.88 0.90 -4.17
CA VAL A 23 -3.21 1.50 -3.97
C VAL A 23 -3.77 1.03 -2.65
N TYR A 24 -4.30 1.95 -1.84
CA TYR A 24 -5.03 1.54 -0.66
C TYR A 24 -6.39 0.98 -1.07
N ALA A 25 -6.66 -0.29 -0.77
CA ALA A 25 -7.87 -0.99 -1.17
C ALA A 25 -8.91 -1.10 -0.02
N GLY A 26 -8.68 -0.39 1.09
CA GLY A 26 -9.60 -0.34 2.23
C GLY A 26 -9.44 -1.52 3.18
N MET A 27 -10.43 -1.68 4.06
CA MET A 27 -10.47 -2.73 5.08
C MET A 27 -11.55 -3.77 4.75
N PRO A 28 -11.20 -5.00 4.30
CA PRO A 28 -12.18 -6.05 4.07
C PRO A 28 -12.82 -6.59 5.37
N SER A 29 -12.20 -6.36 6.52
CA SER A 29 -12.78 -6.65 7.84
C SER A 29 -12.18 -5.70 8.89
N GLU A 30 -12.76 -5.65 10.08
CA GLU A 30 -12.30 -4.76 11.17
C GLU A 30 -10.80 -4.93 11.52
N ASN A 31 -10.25 -6.13 11.33
CA ASN A 31 -8.89 -6.48 11.72
C ASN A 31 -7.92 -6.67 10.54
N VAL A 32 -8.37 -6.47 9.30
CA VAL A 32 -7.55 -6.68 8.10
C VAL A 32 -7.69 -5.49 7.17
N PHE A 33 -6.57 -5.01 6.64
CA PHE A 33 -6.53 -4.00 5.58
C PHE A 33 -5.86 -4.53 4.33
N SER A 34 -6.15 -3.88 3.21
CA SER A 34 -5.78 -4.34 1.89
C SER A 34 -5.00 -3.27 1.15
N ILE A 35 -3.89 -3.66 0.51
CA ILE A 35 -3.13 -2.80 -0.40
C ILE A 35 -2.93 -3.57 -1.70
N ALA A 36 -3.33 -2.96 -2.81
CA ALA A 36 -3.05 -3.52 -4.12
C ALA A 36 -1.67 -3.06 -4.61
N GLN A 37 -0.76 -4.00 -4.84
CA GLN A 37 0.51 -3.74 -5.51
C GLN A 37 0.29 -3.81 -7.03
N MET A 38 0.42 -2.67 -7.70
CA MET A 38 0.34 -2.59 -9.16
C MET A 38 1.70 -2.90 -9.76
N LYS A 39 1.82 -4.03 -10.47
CA LYS A 39 3.08 -4.43 -11.12
C LYS A 39 3.34 -3.51 -12.31
N TRP A 40 4.47 -2.80 -12.27
CA TRP A 40 4.93 -1.99 -13.38
C TRP A 40 5.78 -2.84 -14.32
N GLU A 41 5.17 -3.35 -15.40
CA GLU A 41 5.91 -3.94 -16.52
C GLU A 41 5.81 -3.01 -17.72
N PHE A 42 6.96 -2.67 -18.31
CA PHE A 42 7.15 -1.73 -19.44
C PHE A 42 6.34 -2.09 -20.71
N LEU A 43 5.67 -3.24 -20.72
CA LEU A 43 4.96 -3.83 -21.85
C LEU A 43 3.66 -4.49 -21.38
N TYR A 44 2.70 -3.69 -20.91
CA TYR A 44 1.28 -4.04 -20.65
C TYR A 44 0.94 -5.46 -20.20
N ARG A 45 0.58 -5.61 -18.93
CA ARG A 45 -0.33 -6.69 -18.52
C ARG A 45 -1.19 -6.46 -17.27
N GLY A 46 -1.20 -5.24 -16.72
CA GLY A 46 -2.24 -4.80 -15.77
C GLY A 46 -2.43 -5.70 -14.53
N TYR A 47 -1.43 -6.49 -14.17
CA TYR A 47 -1.54 -7.39 -13.03
C TYR A 47 -1.31 -6.61 -11.74
N SER A 48 -2.15 -6.89 -10.77
CA SER A 48 -1.97 -6.43 -9.41
C SER A 48 -2.12 -7.61 -8.46
N TRP A 49 -1.38 -7.54 -7.36
CA TRP A 49 -1.59 -8.42 -6.22
C TRP A 49 -2.39 -7.64 -5.21
N ASN A 50 -3.55 -8.15 -4.82
CA ASN A 50 -4.20 -7.64 -3.63
C ASN A 50 -3.57 -8.30 -2.40
N LEU A 51 -2.89 -7.50 -1.60
CA LEU A 51 -2.17 -7.94 -0.41
C LEU A 51 -3.00 -7.61 0.82
N TYR A 52 -3.06 -8.55 1.76
CA TYR A 52 -3.84 -8.44 2.98
C TYR A 52 -2.92 -8.45 4.19
N PHE A 53 -3.15 -7.52 5.11
CA PHE A 53 -2.34 -7.34 6.30
C PHE A 53 -3.24 -7.17 7.53
N PRO A 54 -2.85 -7.73 8.69
CA PRO A 54 -3.55 -7.48 9.93
C PRO A 54 -3.35 -6.03 10.38
N LYS A 55 -4.39 -5.36 10.88
CA LYS A 55 -4.40 -3.94 11.30
C LYS A 55 -3.30 -3.59 12.33
N GLY A 56 -2.88 -4.55 13.16
CA GLY A 56 -1.81 -4.38 14.14
C GLY A 56 -0.38 -4.47 13.57
N GLN A 57 -0.21 -4.80 12.30
CA GLN A 57 1.10 -4.89 11.68
C GLN A 57 1.63 -3.49 11.32
N SER A 58 2.55 -3.00 12.15
CA SER A 58 3.15 -1.66 12.01
C SER A 58 4.18 -1.54 10.89
N THR A 59 4.67 -2.65 10.34
CA THR A 59 5.62 -2.67 9.22
C THR A 59 5.21 -3.73 8.21
N ILE A 60 5.04 -3.30 6.97
CA ILE A 60 4.73 -4.17 5.83
C ILE A 60 5.85 -4.09 4.79
N ARG A 61 6.00 -5.15 3.98
CA ARG A 61 7.01 -5.19 2.92
C ARG A 61 6.35 -5.40 1.56
N ILE A 62 6.48 -4.44 0.67
CA ILE A 62 5.92 -4.48 -0.68
C ILE A 62 7.03 -4.12 -1.66
N ASP A 63 7.19 -4.92 -2.72
CA ASP A 63 8.25 -4.76 -3.74
C ASP A 63 9.68 -4.61 -3.17
N GLY A 64 9.93 -5.28 -2.04
CA GLY A 64 11.21 -5.22 -1.33
C GLY A 64 11.45 -3.96 -0.49
N ILE A 65 10.47 -3.04 -0.42
CA ILE A 65 10.52 -1.84 0.41
C ILE A 65 9.77 -2.09 1.72
N ASN A 66 10.41 -1.78 2.85
CA ASN A 66 9.73 -1.76 4.15
C ASN A 66 8.98 -0.44 4.30
N ILE A 67 7.70 -0.52 4.62
CA ILE A 67 6.80 0.62 4.77
C ILE A 67 6.25 0.57 6.19
N LEU A 68 6.34 1.68 6.91
CA LEU A 68 5.72 1.81 8.22
C LEU A 68 4.25 2.20 8.06
N VAL A 69 3.39 1.54 8.82
CA VAL A 69 1.95 1.81 8.88
C VAL A 69 1.68 2.55 10.19
N ASP A 70 1.32 3.83 10.08
CA ASP A 70 1.07 4.67 11.26
C ASP A 70 -0.38 4.52 11.74
N THR A 71 -1.35 4.66 10.84
CA THR A 71 -2.78 4.52 11.13
C THR A 71 -3.52 3.93 9.95
N VAL A 72 -4.56 3.15 10.23
CA VAL A 72 -5.43 2.52 9.23
C VAL A 72 -6.89 2.66 9.64
N THR A 73 -7.72 3.17 8.74
CA THR A 73 -9.18 3.24 8.85
C THR A 73 -9.82 2.65 7.59
N PRO A 74 -11.14 2.37 7.58
CA PRO A 74 -11.79 1.87 6.38
C PRO A 74 -11.61 2.76 5.14
N ASP A 75 -11.45 4.08 5.35
CA ASP A 75 -11.41 5.09 4.29
C ASP A 75 -9.99 5.57 3.94
N GLU A 76 -9.06 5.56 4.89
CA GLU A 76 -7.69 6.06 4.69
C GLU A 76 -6.62 5.24 5.40
N ILE A 77 -5.39 5.32 4.89
CA ILE A 77 -4.18 4.79 5.52
C ILE A 77 -3.08 5.85 5.52
N ARG A 78 -2.32 5.90 6.63
CA ARG A 78 -1.11 6.71 6.74
C ARG A 78 0.12 5.84 6.75
N LEU A 79 1.04 6.14 5.84
CA LEU A 79 2.27 5.40 5.61
C LEU A 79 3.50 6.29 5.76
N ARG A 80 4.62 5.69 6.13
CA ARG A 80 5.96 6.29 5.99
C ARG A 80 6.86 5.35 5.19
N VAL A 81 7.42 5.88 4.11
CA VAL A 81 8.21 5.12 3.09
C VAL A 81 9.65 5.62 3.04
#